data_AF-A0A382J4D6-F1
#
_entry.id   AF-A0A382J4D6-F1
#
_cell.length_a   1.000
_cell.length_b   1.000
_cell.length_c   1.000
_cell.angle_alpha   90.00
_cell.angle_beta   90.00
_cell.angle_gamma   90.00
#
_symmetry.space_group_name_H-M   'P 1'
#
loop_
_entity.id
_entity.type
_entity.pdbx_description
1 polymer ?
#
loop_
_entity_poly.entity_id
_entity_poly.type
_entity_poly.pdbx_seq_one_letter_code
_entity_poly.pdbx_strand_id
1 'polypeptide(L)'
;MAKRIKVSRKHLLKDPDQFLSTSEKAMLYYIDNRATVIGVVAILLIVVSSFFGFKYYQETQALGNEAFYFEMEKMAENPKGSTSVAGVRSIWEKIGDGFQKERASLLLADIHFQNQEFGEAEVLYSTVMSNSSPGQINYQMAQVGLAYSYEFGKDYKKA
;
A
#
# COMPACT_ATOMS: atom_id res chain seq x y z
N MET A 1 -50.12 -21.98 -13.02
CA MET A 1 -50.42 -22.59 -11.70
C MET A 1 -49.25 -23.47 -11.31
N ALA A 2 -48.58 -23.20 -10.18
CA ALA A 2 -47.45 -24.01 -9.72
C ALA A 2 -47.95 -25.32 -9.09
N LYS A 3 -47.48 -26.45 -9.63
CA LYS A 3 -47.83 -27.80 -9.15
C LYS A 3 -47.08 -28.07 -7.84
N ARG A 4 -47.77 -28.09 -6.70
CA ARG A 4 -47.17 -28.42 -5.40
C ARG A 4 -46.75 -29.89 -5.38
N ILE A 5 -45.45 -30.15 -5.29
CA ILE A 5 -44.89 -31.48 -5.09
C ILE A 5 -45.19 -31.89 -3.63
N LYS A 6 -46.09 -32.85 -3.45
CA LYS A 6 -46.47 -33.36 -2.12
C LYS A 6 -45.46 -34.42 -1.69
N VAL A 7 -44.40 -34.01 -0.99
CA VAL A 7 -43.39 -34.92 -0.44
C VAL A 7 -43.96 -35.62 0.79
N SER A 8 -43.95 -36.96 0.81
CA SER A 8 -44.43 -37.79 1.92
C SER A 8 -43.37 -37.85 3.03
N ARG A 9 -43.76 -37.59 4.29
CA ARG A 9 -42.86 -37.64 5.46
C ARG A 9 -42.11 -38.98 5.60
N LYS A 10 -42.71 -40.08 5.11
CA LYS A 10 -42.12 -41.41 5.12
C LYS A 10 -40.96 -41.59 4.12
N HIS A 11 -40.89 -40.75 3.08
CA HIS A 11 -39.82 -40.77 2.08
C HIS A 11 -38.56 -40.06 2.60
N LEU A 12 -38.72 -38.94 3.31
CA LEU A 12 -37.62 -38.22 3.97
C LEU A 12 -36.92 -39.01 5.09
N LEU A 13 -37.62 -39.99 5.67
CA LEU A 13 -37.09 -40.85 6.75
C LEU A 13 -36.40 -42.12 6.25
N LYS A 14 -36.47 -42.42 4.95
CA LYS A 14 -35.97 -43.68 4.36
C LYS A 14 -34.62 -43.53 3.67
N ASP A 15 -34.35 -42.34 3.13
CA ASP A 15 -33.06 -42.04 2.54
C ASP A 15 -32.09 -41.72 3.68
N PRO A 16 -30.91 -42.38 3.77
CA PRO A 16 -29.92 -42.05 4.77
C PRO A 16 -29.59 -40.56 4.60
N ASP A 17 -29.54 -39.86 5.73
CA ASP A 17 -29.37 -38.41 5.75
C ASP A 17 -28.21 -38.00 4.85
N GLN A 18 -28.45 -37.08 3.92
CA GLN A 18 -27.50 -36.76 2.86
C GLN A 18 -26.19 -36.23 3.45
N PHE A 19 -26.27 -35.61 4.63
CA PHE A 19 -25.12 -35.20 5.43
C PHE A 19 -24.34 -36.36 6.02
N LEU A 20 -25.00 -37.42 6.51
CA LEU A 20 -24.32 -38.61 7.05
C LEU A 20 -23.61 -39.39 5.94
N SER A 21 -24.29 -39.61 4.81
CA SER A 21 -23.68 -40.34 3.69
C SER A 21 -22.54 -39.59 3.01
N THR A 22 -22.59 -38.26 2.96
CA THR A 22 -21.51 -37.43 2.40
C THR A 22 -20.33 -37.27 3.38
N SER A 23 -20.60 -37.09 4.67
CA SER A 23 -19.54 -37.01 5.69
C SER A 23 -18.80 -38.35 5.86
N GLU A 24 -19.51 -39.48 5.77
CA GLU A 24 -18.89 -40.81 5.82
C GLU A 24 -17.96 -41.05 4.61
N LYS A 25 -18.40 -40.70 3.40
CA LYS A 25 -17.56 -40.77 2.19
C LYS A 25 -16.34 -39.85 2.28
N ALA A 26 -16.51 -38.63 2.81
CA ALA A 26 -15.42 -37.70 3.03
C ALA A 26 -14.42 -38.23 4.08
N MET A 27 -14.91 -38.86 5.15
CA MET A 27 -14.09 -39.46 6.19
C MET A 27 -13.28 -40.65 5.66
N LEU A 28 -13.90 -41.55 4.90
CA LEU A 28 -13.21 -42.68 4.27
C LEU A 28 -12.11 -42.19 3.31
N TYR A 29 -12.41 -41.16 2.51
CA TYR A 29 -11.41 -40.54 1.65
C TYR A 29 -10.25 -39.91 2.44
N TYR A 30 -10.54 -39.24 3.55
CA TYR A 30 -9.52 -38.67 4.43
C TYR A 30 -8.60 -39.75 5.03
N ILE A 31 -9.17 -40.88 5.46
CA ILE A 31 -8.40 -41.99 6.05
C ILE A 31 -7.47 -42.61 5.00
N ASP A 32 -7.98 -42.84 3.80
CA ASP A 32 -7.25 -43.45 2.69
C ASP A 32 -6.14 -42.53 2.15
N ASN A 33 -6.41 -41.22 2.11
CA ASN A 33 -5.51 -40.20 1.53
C ASN A 33 -4.90 -39.27 2.58
N ARG A 34 -4.76 -39.72 3.83
CA ARG A 34 -4.38 -38.87 4.97
C ARG A 34 -3.13 -38.02 4.74
N ALA A 35 -2.10 -38.60 4.12
CA ALA A 35 -0.85 -37.90 3.85
C ALA A 35 -1.04 -36.78 2.82
N THR A 36 -1.80 -37.05 1.75
CA THR A 36 -2.16 -36.08 0.71
C THR A 36 -3.02 -34.96 1.28
N VAL A 37 -4.04 -35.28 2.08
CA VAL A 37 -4.93 -34.27 2.66
C VAL A 37 -4.18 -33.37 3.64
N ILE A 38 -3.35 -33.95 4.53
CA ILE A 38 -2.52 -33.17 5.45
C ILE A 38 -1.54 -32.27 4.68
N GLY A 39 -0.92 -32.79 3.62
CA GLY A 39 -0.03 -32.02 2.76
C GLY A 39 -0.74 -30.82 2.11
N VAL A 40 -1.94 -31.05 1.54
CA VAL A 40 -2.75 -29.99 0.94
C VAL A 40 -3.15 -28.93 1.97
N VAL A 41 -3.61 -29.35 3.16
CA VAL A 41 -3.97 -28.41 4.23
C VAL A 41 -2.75 -27.61 4.69
N ALA A 42 -1.59 -28.24 4.85
CA ALA A 42 -0.35 -27.56 5.23
C ALA A 42 0.08 -26.52 4.19
N ILE A 43 0.02 -26.86 2.89
CA ILE A 43 0.31 -25.92 1.80
C ILE A 43 -0.67 -24.75 1.83
N LEU A 44 -1.96 -25.03 2.00
CA LEU A 44 -2.99 -23.99 2.05
C LEU A 44 -2.75 -23.03 3.22
N LEU A 45 -2.40 -23.56 4.40
CA LEU A 45 -2.01 -22.75 5.56
C LEU A 45 -0.80 -21.86 5.26
N ILE A 46 0.25 -22.40 4.64
CA ILE A 46 1.44 -21.61 4.28
C ILE A 46 1.09 -20.48 3.32
N VAL A 47 0.28 -20.75 2.29
CA VAL A 47 -0.13 -19.75 1.31
C VAL A 47 -0.96 -18.65 1.96
N VAL A 48 -1.94 -19.01 2.79
CA VAL A 48 -2.80 -18.06 3.49
C VAL A 48 -1.98 -17.21 4.46
N SER A 49 -1.16 -17.84 5.31
CA SER A 49 -0.29 -17.11 6.25
C SER A 49 0.69 -16.18 5.54
N SER A 50 1.27 -16.61 4.40
CA SER A 50 2.17 -15.77 3.61
C SER A 50 1.45 -14.56 3.02
N PHE A 51 0.24 -14.75 2.49
CA PHE A 51 -0.57 -13.66 1.94
C PHE A 51 -0.94 -12.62 3.01
N PHE A 52 -1.42 -13.07 4.17
CA PHE A 52 -1.76 -12.17 5.28
C PHE A 52 -0.51 -11.50 5.87
N GLY A 53 0.59 -12.23 6.03
CA GLY A 53 1.86 -11.68 6.52
C GLY A 53 2.40 -10.60 5.59
N PHE A 54 2.35 -10.81 4.27
CA PHE A 54 2.77 -9.83 3.28
C PHE A 54 1.89 -8.58 3.29
N LYS A 55 0.56 -8.75 3.40
CA LYS A 55 -0.39 -7.63 3.53
C LYS A 55 -0.12 -6.80 4.78
N TYR A 56 0.03 -7.46 5.93
CA TYR A 56 0.32 -6.78 7.20
C TYR A 56 1.66 -6.05 7.16
N TYR A 57 2.68 -6.65 6.54
CA TYR A 57 3.99 -6.03 6.39
C TYR A 57 3.94 -4.75 5.55
N GLN A 58 3.18 -4.75 4.44
CA GLN A 58 2.98 -3.54 3.64
C GLN A 58 2.24 -2.44 4.41
N GLU A 59 1.17 -2.79 5.12
CA GLU A 59 0.43 -1.80 5.92
C GLU A 59 1.30 -1.21 7.04
N THR A 60 2.10 -2.05 7.70
CA THR A 60 3.03 -1.61 8.76
C THR A 60 4.10 -0.67 8.19
N GLN A 61 4.64 -0.98 7.01
CA GLN A 61 5.57 -0.07 6.33
C GLN A 61 4.91 1.25 5.93
N ALA A 62 3.69 1.21 5.39
CA ALA A 62 2.96 2.41 5.02
C ALA A 62 2.73 3.32 6.23
N LEU A 63 2.33 2.77 7.38
CA LEU A 63 2.17 3.51 8.63
C LEU A 63 3.51 4.09 9.13
N GLY A 64 4.58 3.31 9.05
CA GLY A 64 5.93 3.78 9.40
C GLY A 64 6.38 4.95 8.51
N ASN A 65 6.16 4.86 7.21
CA ASN A 65 6.47 5.91 6.24
C ASN A 65 5.64 7.18 6.49
N GLU A 66 4.34 7.06 6.80
CA GLU A 66 3.50 8.21 7.15
C GLU A 66 3.93 8.85 8.49
N ALA A 67 4.37 8.05 9.46
CA ALA A 67 4.92 8.58 10.72
C ALA A 67 6.20 9.40 10.48
N PHE A 68 7.09 8.94 9.60
CA PHE A 68 8.27 9.70 9.19
C PHE A 68 7.91 10.98 8.44
N TYR A 69 6.93 10.91 7.52
CA TYR A 69 6.43 12.10 6.82
C TYR A 69 5.91 13.16 7.81
N PHE A 70 5.11 12.74 8.79
CA PHE A 70 4.60 13.64 9.83
C PHE A 70 5.72 14.25 10.68
N GLU A 71 6.78 13.50 10.97
CA GLU A 71 7.96 14.03 11.65
C GLU A 71 8.66 15.11 10.83
N MET A 72 8.78 14.92 9.50
CA MET A 72 9.31 15.93 8.58
C MET A 72 8.45 17.20 8.58
N GLU A 73 7.13 17.07 8.50
CA GLU A 73 6.19 18.19 8.50
C GLU A 73 6.31 19.00 9.80
N LYS A 74 6.34 18.33 10.95
CA LYS A 74 6.57 18.96 12.26
C LYS A 74 7.91 19.71 12.33
N MET A 75 8.96 19.19 11.68
CA MET A 75 10.25 19.88 11.60
C MET A 75 10.17 21.12 10.69
N ALA A 76 9.42 21.05 9.60
CA ALA A 76 9.22 22.15 8.65
C ALA A 76 8.42 23.31 9.26
N GLU A 77 7.44 23.02 10.11
CA GLU A 77 6.58 24.03 10.73
C GLU A 77 7.21 24.77 11.92
N ASN A 78 8.36 24.33 12.44
CA ASN A 78 8.94 24.90 13.65
C ASN A 78 9.39 26.37 13.45
N PRO A 79 8.75 27.37 14.09
CA PRO A 79 8.98 28.79 13.79
C PRO A 79 10.21 29.39 14.49
N LYS A 80 11.05 28.58 15.15
CA LYS A 80 12.15 29.04 16.02
C LYS A 80 13.55 28.89 15.44
N GLY A 81 13.71 28.30 14.27
CA GLY A 81 15.01 28.20 13.61
C GLY A 81 14.82 27.85 12.15
N SER A 82 15.68 28.39 11.29
CA SER A 82 15.79 27.99 9.88
C SER A 82 15.56 26.48 9.75
N THR A 83 14.54 26.07 8.99
CA THR A 83 14.20 24.67 8.77
C THR A 83 15.48 23.91 8.41
N SER A 84 15.93 23.02 9.32
CA SER A 84 17.19 22.30 9.12
C SER A 84 16.99 21.27 8.02
N VAL A 85 17.35 21.65 6.79
CA VAL A 85 17.31 20.80 5.60
C VAL A 85 17.98 19.45 5.88
N ALA A 86 19.11 19.45 6.59
CA ALA A 86 19.83 18.24 6.94
C ALA A 86 19.02 17.29 7.85
N GLY A 87 18.29 17.84 8.83
CA GLY A 87 17.41 17.05 9.70
C GLY A 87 16.27 16.41 8.91
N VAL A 88 15.61 17.20 8.07
CA VAL A 88 14.50 16.73 7.24
C VAL A 88 14.98 15.70 6.19
N ARG A 89 16.15 15.92 5.57
CA ARG A 89 16.79 14.99 4.64
C ARG A 89 17.09 13.64 5.31
N SER A 90 17.57 13.65 6.56
CA SER A 90 17.88 12.41 7.30
C SER A 90 16.66 11.53 7.59
N ILE A 91 15.48 12.15 7.74
CA ILE A 91 14.21 11.40 7.90
C ILE A 91 13.72 10.95 6.54
N TRP A 92 13.79 11.83 5.54
CA TRP A 92 13.42 11.51 4.16
C TRP A 92 14.14 10.25 3.68
N GLU A 93 15.45 10.09 3.95
CA GLU A 93 16.24 8.91 3.59
C GLU A 93 15.71 7.60 4.17
N LYS A 94 15.00 7.63 5.31
CA LYS A 94 14.43 6.44 5.96
C LYS A 94 13.10 5.99 5.34
N ILE A 95 12.43 6.88 4.61
CA ILE A 95 11.16 6.57 3.95
C ILE A 95 11.47 5.67 2.75
N GLY A 96 10.81 4.51 2.71
CA GLY A 96 10.90 3.57 1.60
C GLY A 96 10.25 4.12 0.32
N ASP A 97 10.68 3.63 -0.84
CA ASP A 97 10.20 4.10 -2.14
C ASP A 97 8.67 3.96 -2.32
N GLY A 98 8.13 4.79 -3.21
CA GLY A 98 6.71 4.80 -3.56
C GLY A 98 6.03 6.13 -3.23
N PHE A 99 4.70 6.09 -3.13
CA PHE A 99 3.87 7.28 -3.03
C PHE A 99 4.21 8.18 -1.82
N GLN A 100 4.56 7.59 -0.68
CA GLN A 100 4.95 8.33 0.52
C GLN A 100 6.30 9.03 0.34
N LYS A 101 7.26 8.39 -0.34
CA LYS A 101 8.56 8.99 -0.67
C LYS A 101 8.40 10.17 -1.61
N GLU A 102 7.53 10.05 -2.60
CA GLU A 102 7.21 11.15 -3.52
C GLU A 102 6.64 12.36 -2.77
N ARG A 103 5.65 12.14 -1.90
CA ARG A 103 5.09 13.20 -1.04
C ARG A 103 6.14 13.82 -0.12
N ALA A 104 6.98 13.01 0.51
CA ALA A 104 8.08 13.50 1.35
C ALA A 104 9.12 14.28 0.53
N SER A 105 9.36 13.89 -0.72
CA SER A 105 10.27 14.59 -1.64
C SER A 105 9.73 15.95 -2.04
N LEU A 106 8.41 16.07 -2.25
CA LEU A 106 7.74 17.36 -2.47
C LEU A 106 7.95 18.30 -1.28
N LEU A 107 7.72 17.82 -0.05
CA LEU A 107 7.93 18.62 1.16
C LEU A 107 9.40 19.07 1.30
N LEU A 108 10.36 18.17 1.05
CA LEU A 108 11.78 18.52 1.09
C LEU A 108 12.15 19.53 -0.02
N ALA A 109 11.57 19.41 -1.22
CA ALA A 109 11.75 20.35 -2.31
C ALA A 109 11.20 21.74 -1.95
N ASP A 110 10.02 21.82 -1.33
CA ASP A 110 9.44 23.08 -0.86
C ASP A 110 10.35 23.77 0.17
N ILE A 111 10.96 23.01 1.08
CA ILE A 111 11.92 23.54 2.05
C ILE A 111 13.17 24.11 1.35
N HIS A 112 13.73 23.37 0.39
CA HIS A 112 14.85 23.87 -0.42
C HIS A 112 14.46 25.14 -1.19
N PHE A 113 13.27 25.18 -1.78
CA PHE A 113 12.75 26.35 -2.48
C PHE A 113 12.61 27.56 -1.55
N GLN A 114 12.04 27.38 -0.35
CA GLN A 114 11.92 28.43 0.67
C GLN A 114 13.28 28.97 1.11
N ASN A 115 14.30 28.11 1.15
CA ASN A 115 15.68 28.47 1.44
C ASN A 115 16.43 29.08 0.24
N GLN A 116 15.75 29.29 -0.91
CA GLN A 116 16.32 29.80 -2.17
C GLN A 116 17.35 28.85 -2.80
N GLU A 117 17.34 27.57 -2.42
CA GLU A 117 18.18 26.52 -2.97
C GLU A 117 17.50 25.88 -4.20
N PHE A 118 17.22 26.70 -5.21
CA PHE A 118 16.39 26.32 -6.36
C PHE A 118 16.90 25.09 -7.11
N GLY A 119 18.22 24.91 -7.24
CA GLY A 119 18.80 23.75 -7.91
C GLY A 119 18.47 22.41 -7.23
N GLU A 120 18.47 22.37 -5.89
CA GLU A 120 18.10 21.16 -5.14
C GLU A 120 16.59 20.91 -5.23
N ALA A 121 15.78 21.97 -5.18
CA ALA A 121 14.34 21.87 -5.37
C ALA A 121 13.97 21.33 -6.76
N GLU A 122 14.60 21.85 -7.82
CA GLU A 122 14.41 21.40 -9.20
C GLU A 122 14.69 19.89 -9.35
N VAL A 123 15.79 19.40 -8.76
CA VAL A 123 16.15 17.98 -8.80
C VAL A 123 15.08 17.12 -8.14
N LEU A 124 14.60 17.53 -6.96
CA LEU A 124 13.58 16.79 -6.22
C LEU A 124 12.22 16.79 -6.94
N TYR A 125 11.74 17.94 -7.41
CA TYR A 125 10.49 17.98 -8.19
C TYR A 125 10.59 17.16 -9.49
N SER A 126 11.70 17.28 -10.22
CA SER A 126 11.92 16.49 -11.43
C SER A 126 11.92 14.99 -11.15
N THR A 127 12.51 14.58 -10.03
CA THR A 127 12.52 13.17 -9.58
C THR A 127 11.11 12.67 -9.26
N VAL A 128 10.27 13.50 -8.62
CA VAL A 128 8.86 13.15 -8.38
C VAL A 128 8.12 13.03 -9.71
N MET A 129 8.32 13.95 -10.65
CA MET A 129 7.69 13.87 -11.98
C MET A 129 8.13 12.64 -12.78
N SER A 130 9.36 12.14 -12.61
CA SER A 130 9.81 10.92 -13.30
C SER A 130 9.23 9.63 -12.69
N ASN A 131 8.91 9.65 -11.40
CA ASN A 131 8.41 8.49 -10.68
C ASN A 131 6.87 8.41 -10.67
N SER A 132 6.20 9.57 -10.69
CA SER A 132 4.74 9.67 -10.71
C SER A 132 4.18 9.76 -12.13
N SER A 133 2.95 9.30 -12.33
CA SER A 133 2.24 9.45 -13.60
C SER A 133 1.56 10.83 -13.74
N PRO A 134 1.44 11.41 -14.95
CA PRO A 134 0.85 12.75 -15.15
C PRO A 134 -0.56 13.00 -14.57
N GLY A 135 -1.36 11.94 -14.41
CA GLY A 135 -2.70 12.01 -13.81
C GLY A 135 -2.71 11.96 -12.27
N GLN A 136 -1.55 11.77 -11.62
CA GLN A 136 -1.45 11.68 -10.16
C GLN A 136 -1.17 13.05 -9.54
N ILE A 137 -1.67 13.23 -8.31
CA ILE A 137 -1.53 14.51 -7.59
C ILE A 137 -0.07 14.90 -7.35
N ASN A 138 0.81 13.95 -7.03
CA ASN A 138 2.22 14.22 -6.78
C ASN A 138 2.93 14.77 -8.02
N TYR A 139 2.61 14.23 -9.21
CA TYR A 139 3.14 14.75 -10.48
C TYR A 139 2.70 16.19 -10.69
N GLN A 140 1.42 16.48 -10.49
CA GLN A 140 0.87 17.82 -10.72
C GLN A 140 1.46 18.84 -9.72
N MET A 141 1.61 18.45 -8.46
CA MET A 141 2.26 19.27 -7.44
C MET A 141 3.73 19.51 -7.79
N ALA A 142 4.47 18.47 -8.20
CA ALA A 142 5.85 18.60 -8.63
C ALA A 142 5.99 19.50 -9.86
N GLN A 143 5.08 19.39 -10.83
CA GLN A 143 5.08 20.22 -12.03
C GLN A 143 4.95 21.71 -11.68
N VAL A 144 4.04 22.04 -10.76
CA VAL A 144 3.86 23.42 -10.29
C VAL A 144 5.09 23.91 -9.54
N GLY A 145 5.60 23.12 -8.59
CA GLY A 145 6.81 23.47 -7.82
C GLY A 145 8.05 23.65 -8.71
N LEU A 146 8.20 22.82 -9.74
CA LEU A 146 9.28 22.90 -10.72
C LEU A 146 9.17 24.18 -11.55
N ALA A 147 7.98 24.53 -12.03
CA ALA A 147 7.75 25.77 -12.79
C ALA A 147 8.10 27.01 -11.95
N TYR A 148 7.66 27.06 -10.69
CA TYR A 148 8.04 28.13 -9.77
C TYR A 148 9.56 28.16 -9.52
N SER A 149 10.20 27.00 -9.36
CA SER A 149 11.65 26.92 -9.18
C SER A 149 12.39 27.53 -10.36
N TYR A 150 11.95 27.25 -11.60
CA TYR A 150 12.52 27.88 -12.79
C TYR A 150 12.25 29.38 -12.88
N GLU A 151 11.06 29.84 -12.52
CA GLU A 151 10.72 31.26 -12.55
C GLU A 151 11.58 32.07 -11.56
N PHE A 152 11.68 31.61 -10.31
CA PHE A 152 12.50 32.26 -9.27
C PHE A 152 14.01 32.07 -9.52
N GLY A 153 14.40 30.93 -10.11
CA GLY A 153 15.75 30.65 -10.61
C GLY A 153 16.15 31.43 -11.86
N LYS A 154 15.22 32.19 -12.46
CA LYS A 154 15.38 33.00 -13.68
C LYS A 154 15.62 32.20 -14.97
N ASP A 155 15.24 30.93 -15.00
CA ASP A 155 15.23 30.09 -16.21
C ASP A 155 13.84 30.12 -16.87
N TYR A 156 13.44 31.29 -17.36
CA TYR A 156 12.09 31.54 -17.92
C TYR A 156 11.75 30.71 -19.16
N LYS A 157 12.72 30.04 -19.78
CA LYS A 157 12.45 29.17 -20.93
C LYS A 157 11.92 27.81 -20.51
N LYS A 158 12.19 27.40 -19.28
CA LYS A 158 11.76 26.13 -18.71
C LYS A 158 10.54 26.26 -17.79
N ALA A 159 10.31 27.44 -17.23
CA ALA A 159 9.09 27.81 -16.50
C ALA A 159 7.86 27.73 -17.41
#